data_AF-A0A7T5UKI6-F1
#
_entry.id   AF-A0A7T5UKI6-F1
#
_cell.length_a   1.000
_cell.length_b   1.000
_cell.length_c   1.000
_cell.angle_alpha   90.00
_cell.angle_beta   90.00
_cell.angle_gamma   90.00
#
_symmetry.space_group_name_H-M   'P 1'
#
loop_
_entity.id
_entity.type
_entity.pdbx_description
1 polymer ?
#
loop_
_entity_poly.entity_id
_entity_poly.type
_entity_poly.pdbx_seq_one_letter_code
_entity_poly.pdbx_strand_id
1 'polypeptide(L)'
;MLWMTHLVFAFLVGLLSLKFVNPSSLVIYFLFVLLGALIPDLDEPQSKLGRKFPISSNVIKLLFGHRGIVHSVFVAVLVSWLIWILIGKIYGIGLFLGYLSHLIGDSLTVQGVNFLWPFKLHIRGFIKTGGLIEYVLLVFFVLVIIWLIIY
;
A
#
# COMPACT_ATOMS: atom_id res chain seq x y z
N MET A 1 0.04 7.43 -5.24
CA MET A 1 1.27 7.55 -6.06
C MET A 1 1.03 6.69 -7.30
N LEU A 2 1.99 6.51 -8.18
CA LEU A 2 1.95 5.46 -9.19
C LEU A 2 1.97 4.10 -8.48
N TRP A 3 1.18 3.16 -9.00
CA TRP A 3 1.11 1.78 -8.47
C TRP A 3 2.48 1.10 -8.40
N MET A 4 3.39 1.38 -9.35
CA MET A 4 4.76 0.88 -9.34
C MET A 4 5.55 1.37 -8.12
N THR A 5 5.39 2.65 -7.77
CA THR A 5 6.05 3.24 -6.60
C THR A 5 5.56 2.58 -5.31
N HIS A 6 4.25 2.30 -5.22
CA HIS A 6 3.69 1.56 -4.08
C HIS A 6 4.25 0.15 -3.97
N LEU A 7 4.30 -0.60 -5.06
CA LEU A 7 4.85 -1.96 -5.06
C LEU A 7 6.34 -2.00 -4.68
N VAL A 8 7.15 -1.12 -5.26
CA VAL A 8 8.59 -1.05 -4.97
C VAL A 8 8.82 -0.63 -3.51
N PHE A 9 8.08 0.37 -3.02
CA PHE A 9 8.20 0.81 -1.64
C PHE A 9 7.76 -0.29 -0.65
N ALA A 10 6.65 -0.97 -0.93
CA ALA A 10 6.18 -2.11 -0.14
C ALA A 10 7.20 -3.25 -0.12
N PHE A 11 7.80 -3.57 -1.27
CA PHE A 11 8.84 -4.59 -1.36
C PHE A 11 10.07 -4.22 -0.52
N LEU A 12 10.51 -2.96 -0.57
CA LEU A 12 11.60 -2.44 0.27
C LEU A 12 11.28 -2.58 1.76
N VAL A 13 10.09 -2.16 2.18
CA VAL A 13 9.63 -2.30 3.58
C VAL A 13 9.57 -3.78 3.98
N GLY A 14 9.08 -4.64 3.08
CA GLY A 14 9.06 -6.09 3.26
C GLY A 14 10.45 -6.67 3.45
N LEU A 15 11.44 -6.28 2.65
CA LEU A 15 12.83 -6.71 2.83
C LEU A 15 13.40 -6.28 4.18
N LEU A 16 13.23 -5.02 4.55
CA LEU A 16 13.71 -4.50 5.84
C LEU A 16 13.08 -5.22 7.02
N SER A 17 11.82 -5.63 6.89
CA SER A 17 11.09 -6.33 7.95
C SER A 17 11.63 -7.74 8.23
N LEU A 18 12.34 -8.38 7.29
CA LEU A 18 12.91 -9.73 7.49
C LEU A 18 13.94 -9.80 8.62
N LYS A 19 14.45 -8.65 9.08
CA LYS A 19 15.28 -8.56 10.30
C LYS A 19 14.49 -8.83 11.57
N PHE A 20 13.17 -8.70 11.52
CA PHE A 20 12.25 -8.81 12.66
C PHE A 20 11.26 -9.97 12.53
N VAL A 21 11.05 -10.49 11.31
CA VAL A 21 10.17 -11.62 11.04
C VAL A 21 10.92 -12.72 10.30
N ASN A 22 10.63 -13.98 10.62
CA ASN A 22 11.21 -15.15 9.96
C ASN A 22 10.11 -15.99 9.29
N PRO A 23 9.66 -15.62 8.07
CA PRO A 23 8.63 -16.36 7.36
C PRO A 23 9.15 -17.73 6.91
N SER A 24 8.33 -18.77 7.06
CA SER A 24 8.64 -20.11 6.52
C SER A 24 8.74 -20.14 4.99
N SER A 25 8.07 -19.20 4.31
CA SER A 25 8.17 -19.01 2.86
C SER A 25 8.25 -17.52 2.53
N LEU A 26 9.40 -17.11 1.99
CA LEU A 26 9.62 -15.74 1.51
C LEU A 26 8.63 -15.38 0.39
N VAL A 27 8.35 -16.32 -0.51
CA VAL A 27 7.44 -16.09 -1.64
C VAL A 27 6.04 -15.75 -1.15
N ILE A 28 5.51 -16.54 -0.21
CA ILE A 28 4.16 -16.30 0.34
C ILE A 28 4.16 -15.01 1.15
N TYR A 29 5.22 -14.74 1.92
CA TYR A 29 5.34 -13.50 2.67
C TYR A 29 5.26 -12.26 1.76
N PHE A 30 6.07 -12.22 0.71
CA PHE A 30 6.07 -11.11 -0.24
C PHE A 30 4.78 -11.03 -1.05
N LEU A 31 4.09 -12.15 -1.32
CA LEU A 31 2.75 -12.13 -1.91
C LEU A 31 1.80 -11.30 -1.02
N PHE A 32 1.77 -11.54 0.29
CA PHE A 32 0.93 -10.76 1.21
C PHE A 32 1.36 -9.29 1.31
N VAL A 33 2.67 -8.99 1.33
CA VAL A 33 3.19 -7.62 1.30
C VAL A 33 2.71 -6.86 0.06
N LEU A 34 2.87 -7.45 -1.13
CA LEU A 34 2.48 -6.80 -2.38
C LEU A 34 0.96 -6.70 -2.50
N LEU A 35 0.21 -7.71 -2.06
CA LEU A 35 -1.25 -7.64 -1.98
C LEU A 35 -1.70 -6.50 -1.05
N GLY A 36 -1.09 -6.37 0.12
CA GLY A 36 -1.36 -5.27 1.05
C GLY A 36 -1.21 -3.90 0.40
N ALA A 37 -0.16 -3.71 -0.39
CA ALA A 37 0.10 -2.46 -1.10
C ALA A 37 -0.90 -2.19 -2.24
N LEU A 38 -1.48 -3.23 -2.83
CA LEU A 38 -2.42 -3.10 -3.95
C LEU A 38 -3.88 -2.91 -3.52
N ILE A 39 -4.26 -3.41 -2.35
CA ILE A 39 -5.65 -3.35 -1.87
C ILE A 39 -6.23 -1.93 -1.92
N PRO A 40 -5.55 -0.87 -1.45
CA PRO A 40 -6.10 0.48 -1.49
C PRO A 40 -6.38 0.98 -2.92
N ASP A 41 -5.52 0.63 -3.88
CA ASP A 41 -5.64 1.04 -5.29
C ASP A 41 -6.79 0.31 -6.03
N LEU A 42 -7.36 -0.74 -5.46
CA LEU A 42 -8.51 -1.45 -6.05
C LEU A 42 -9.76 -0.58 -6.13
N ASP A 43 -9.85 0.47 -5.31
CA ASP A 43 -10.99 1.39 -5.24
C ASP A 43 -11.01 2.44 -6.35
N GLU A 44 -9.96 2.57 -7.18
CA GLU A 44 -9.95 3.55 -8.27
C GLU A 44 -10.62 2.98 -9.54
N PRO A 45 -11.79 3.49 -9.98
CA PRO A 45 -12.53 2.96 -11.14
C PRO A 45 -11.72 2.99 -12.44
N GLN A 46 -10.71 3.86 -12.52
CA GLN A 46 -9.84 4.00 -13.69
C GLN A 46 -8.61 3.07 -13.69
N SER A 47 -8.34 2.37 -12.58
CA SER A 47 -7.24 1.38 -12.50
C SER A 47 -7.53 0.18 -13.41
N LYS A 48 -6.49 -0.56 -13.82
CA LYS A 48 -6.66 -1.74 -14.70
C LYS A 48 -7.65 -2.76 -14.12
N LEU A 49 -7.76 -2.86 -12.80
CA LEU A 49 -8.71 -3.74 -12.12
C LEU A 49 -10.08 -3.08 -11.86
N GLY A 50 -10.13 -1.78 -11.55
CA GLY A 50 -11.38 -1.03 -11.40
C GLY A 50 -12.21 -0.98 -12.68
N ARG A 51 -11.55 -0.94 -13.85
CA ARG A 51 -12.20 -1.07 -15.17
C ARG A 51 -12.85 -2.44 -15.40
N LYS A 52 -12.40 -3.48 -14.68
CA LYS A 52 -12.98 -4.84 -14.75
C LYS A 52 -14.26 -4.96 -13.89
N PHE A 53 -14.43 -4.11 -12.88
CA PHE A 53 -15.60 -4.07 -11.99
C PHE A 53 -16.12 -2.62 -11.80
N PRO A 54 -16.75 -2.02 -12.83
CA PRO A 54 -17.13 -0.60 -12.83
C PRO A 54 -18.31 -0.25 -11.91
N ILE A 55 -19.15 -1.23 -11.55
CA ILE A 55 -20.34 -1.00 -10.71
C ILE A 55 -19.95 -0.79 -9.25
N SER A 56 -19.08 -1.64 -8.70
CA SER A 56 -18.62 -1.53 -7.31
C SER A 56 -17.76 -0.28 -7.10
N SER A 57 -16.86 0.02 -8.03
CA SER A 57 -15.93 1.15 -7.94
C SER A 57 -16.65 2.52 -8.01
N ASN A 58 -17.71 2.65 -8.82
CA ASN A 58 -18.50 3.89 -8.88
C ASN A 58 -19.37 4.12 -7.63
N VAL A 59 -19.95 3.06 -7.04
CA VAL A 59 -20.76 3.18 -5.82
C VAL A 59 -19.88 3.57 -4.62
N ILE A 60 -18.70 2.95 -4.50
CA ILE A 60 -17.73 3.27 -3.44
C ILE A 60 -17.25 4.72 -3.56
N LYS A 61 -16.94 5.17 -4.79
CA LYS A 61 -16.53 6.55 -5.07
C LYS A 61 -17.64 7.57 -4.76
N LEU A 62 -18.90 7.24 -5.01
CA LEU A 62 -20.04 8.11 -4.73
C LEU A 62 -20.32 8.24 -3.22
N LEU A 63 -20.18 7.14 -2.46
CA LEU A 63 -20.47 7.10 -1.03
C LEU A 63 -19.30 7.58 -0.16
N PHE A 64 -18.06 7.34 -0.59
CA PHE A 64 -16.87 7.55 0.24
C PHE A 64 -15.82 8.49 -0.37
N GLY A 65 -16.04 9.01 -1.58
CA GLY A 65 -15.12 9.88 -2.30
C GLY A 65 -13.90 9.15 -2.88
N HIS A 66 -13.06 9.86 -3.63
CA HIS A 66 -11.73 9.36 -4.02
C HIS A 66 -10.87 9.20 -2.75
N ARG A 67 -10.31 8.00 -2.53
CA ARG A 67 -9.51 7.64 -1.34
C ARG A 67 -10.33 7.67 -0.02
N GLY A 68 -11.47 7.00 -0.06
CA GLY A 68 -12.41 6.82 1.05
C GLY A 68 -11.96 5.78 2.09
N ILE A 69 -12.84 4.84 2.45
CA ILE A 69 -12.63 3.92 3.58
C ILE A 69 -11.34 3.08 3.44
N VAL A 70 -11.04 2.56 2.25
CA VAL A 70 -9.85 1.70 2.04
C VAL A 70 -8.53 2.47 2.14
N HIS A 71 -8.59 3.77 2.32
CA HIS A 71 -7.43 4.60 2.54
C HIS A 71 -7.30 5.00 4.03
N SER A 72 -7.93 4.20 4.91
CA SER A 72 -7.87 4.31 6.36
C SER A 72 -6.94 3.27 6.96
N VAL A 73 -6.17 3.68 7.97
CA VAL A 73 -5.37 2.74 8.77
C VAL A 73 -6.24 1.71 9.49
N PHE A 74 -7.50 2.02 9.80
CA PHE A 74 -8.42 1.07 10.44
C PHE A 74 -8.71 -0.13 9.54
N VAL A 75 -8.90 0.09 8.24
CA VAL A 75 -9.09 -1.01 7.28
C VAL A 75 -7.80 -1.80 7.12
N ALA A 76 -6.65 -1.13 7.06
CA ALA A 76 -5.35 -1.78 7.03
C ALA A 76 -5.18 -2.74 8.21
N VAL A 77 -5.47 -2.29 9.43
CA VAL A 77 -5.41 -3.11 10.65
C VAL A 77 -6.42 -4.26 10.59
N LEU A 78 -7.69 -3.98 10.25
CA LEU A 78 -8.74 -4.98 10.24
C LEU A 78 -8.45 -6.14 9.27
N VAL A 79 -8.11 -5.83 8.02
CA VAL A 79 -7.84 -6.85 6.99
C VAL A 79 -6.58 -7.65 7.35
N SER A 80 -5.55 -6.97 7.84
CA SER A 80 -4.30 -7.63 8.26
C SER A 80 -4.49 -8.53 9.47
N TRP A 81 -5.32 -8.10 10.43
CA TRP A 81 -5.68 -8.88 11.61
C TRP A 81 -6.49 -10.13 11.24
N LEU A 82 -7.38 -10.02 10.25
CA LEU A 82 -8.09 -11.18 9.72
C LEU A 82 -7.13 -12.20 9.08
N ILE A 83 -6.18 -11.74 8.26
CA ILE A 83 -5.15 -12.62 7.68
C ILE A 83 -4.25 -13.22 8.76
N TRP A 84 -3.92 -12.47 9.81
CA TRP A 84 -3.19 -13.01 10.95
C TRP A 84 -3.91 -14.24 11.50
N ILE A 85 -5.20 -14.11 11.82
CA ILE A 85 -5.99 -15.18 12.45
C ILE A 85 -6.16 -16.38 11.51
N LEU A 86 -6.48 -16.12 10.23
CA LEU A 86 -6.87 -17.19 9.29
C LEU A 86 -5.68 -17.93 8.69
N ILE A 87 -4.56 -17.25 8.44
CA ILE A 87 -3.44 -17.77 7.64
C ILE A 87 -2.15 -17.78 8.46
N GLY A 88 -1.96 -16.77 9.30
CA GLY A 88 -0.86 -16.73 10.25
C GLY A 88 -0.30 -15.33 10.48
N LYS A 89 0.22 -15.13 11.70
CA LYS A 89 0.76 -13.85 12.18
C LYS A 89 1.70 -13.16 11.19
N ILE A 90 2.66 -13.90 10.63
CA ILE A 90 3.70 -13.34 9.76
C ILE A 90 3.09 -12.79 8.45
N TYR A 91 2.08 -13.47 7.91
CA TYR A 91 1.39 -13.04 6.69
C TYR A 91 0.47 -11.84 6.95
N GLY A 92 -0.17 -11.80 8.12
CA GLY A 92 -0.91 -10.62 8.56
C GLY A 92 0.00 -9.39 8.71
N ILE A 93 1.18 -9.56 9.29
CA ILE A 93 2.20 -8.50 9.38
C ILE A 93 2.65 -8.06 7.97
N GLY A 94 2.91 -9.01 7.08
CA GLY A 94 3.30 -8.70 5.69
C GLY A 94 2.25 -7.85 4.98
N LEU A 95 0.98 -8.26 5.04
CA LEU A 95 -0.13 -7.49 4.47
C LEU A 95 -0.21 -6.09 5.09
N PHE A 96 -0.10 -5.99 6.42
CA PHE A 96 -0.15 -4.70 7.12
C PHE A 96 0.95 -3.75 6.66
N LEU A 97 2.18 -4.24 6.54
CA LEU A 97 3.32 -3.43 6.12
C LEU A 97 3.16 -2.95 4.68
N GLY A 98 2.69 -3.81 3.78
CA GLY A 98 2.35 -3.43 2.42
C GLY A 98 1.31 -2.32 2.38
N TYR A 99 0.19 -2.52 3.07
CA TYR A 99 -0.91 -1.56 3.13
C TYR A 99 -0.48 -0.23 3.75
N LEU A 100 0.25 -0.28 4.86
CA LEU A 100 0.74 0.91 5.55
C LEU A 100 1.72 1.70 4.67
N SER A 101 2.62 1.01 3.94
CA SER A 101 3.52 1.65 3.00
C SER A 101 2.76 2.38 1.88
N HIS A 102 1.63 1.82 1.42
CA HIS A 102 0.73 2.50 0.48
C HIS A 102 0.18 3.81 1.08
N LEU A 103 -0.43 3.72 2.27
CA LEU A 103 -1.01 4.89 2.95
C LEU A 103 0.04 5.97 3.22
N ILE A 104 1.25 5.59 3.63
CA ILE A 104 2.37 6.51 3.82
C ILE A 104 2.75 7.16 2.49
N GLY A 105 2.91 6.36 1.43
CA GLY A 105 3.21 6.88 0.10
C GLY A 105 2.18 7.92 -0.36
N ASP A 106 0.89 7.61 -0.20
CA ASP A 106 -0.17 8.53 -0.57
C ASP A 106 -0.25 9.77 0.32
N SER A 107 0.09 9.66 1.61
CA SER A 107 0.21 10.78 2.54
C SER A 107 1.30 11.78 2.13
N LEU A 108 2.31 11.36 1.36
CA LEU A 108 3.36 12.25 0.85
C LEU A 108 2.97 12.98 -0.44
N THR A 109 1.85 12.59 -1.07
CA THR A 109 1.38 13.22 -2.31
C THR A 109 0.65 14.54 -2.04
N VAL A 110 0.58 15.42 -3.06
CA VAL A 110 -0.20 16.68 -3.00
C VAL A 110 -1.68 16.41 -2.72
N GLN A 111 -2.23 15.32 -3.27
CA GLN A 111 -3.61 14.91 -3.02
C GLN A 111 -3.82 14.40 -1.58
N GLY A 112 -2.80 13.78 -0.99
CA GLY A 112 -2.85 13.25 0.36
C GLY A 112 -3.88 12.14 0.54
N VAL A 113 -4.16 11.83 1.81
CA VAL A 113 -5.10 10.80 2.23
C VAL A 113 -5.72 11.13 3.58
N ASN A 114 -6.99 10.76 3.81
CA ASN A 114 -7.57 10.82 5.14
C ASN A 114 -7.20 9.56 5.95
N PHE A 115 -6.07 9.62 6.64
CA PHE A 115 -5.42 8.47 7.27
C PHE A 115 -6.28 7.76 8.33
N LEU A 116 -7.17 8.51 8.99
CA LEU A 116 -8.05 8.02 10.07
C LEU A 116 -9.54 8.01 9.70
N TRP A 117 -9.89 7.91 8.41
CA TRP A 117 -11.31 7.84 8.01
C TRP A 117 -12.08 6.83 8.87
N PRO A 118 -13.26 7.17 9.44
CA PRO A 118 -14.09 8.36 9.14
C PRO A 118 -13.73 9.62 9.94
N PHE A 119 -12.79 9.54 10.88
CA PHE A 119 -12.28 10.73 11.57
C PHE A 119 -11.44 11.59 10.63
N LYS A 120 -11.36 12.89 10.92
CA LYS A 120 -10.65 13.85 10.06
C LYS A 120 -9.19 13.95 10.47
N LEU A 121 -8.33 13.19 9.82
CA LEU A 121 -6.88 13.40 9.82
C LEU A 121 -6.37 13.29 8.38
N HIS A 122 -6.48 14.39 7.64
CA HIS A 122 -6.01 14.45 6.27
C HIS A 122 -4.52 14.80 6.24
N ILE A 123 -3.70 13.84 5.86
CA ILE A 123 -2.25 13.98 5.73
C ILE A 123 -1.92 14.15 4.24
N ARG A 124 -1.16 15.18 3.91
CA ARG A 124 -0.71 15.47 2.55
C ARG A 124 0.72 15.98 2.56
N GLY A 125 1.42 15.75 1.45
CA GLY A 125 2.78 16.23 1.24
C GLY A 125 2.87 17.09 -0.01
N PHE A 126 4.03 17.06 -0.66
CA PHE A 126 4.37 17.92 -1.79
C PHE A 126 4.67 17.14 -3.07
N ILE A 127 4.65 15.80 -3.04
CA ILE A 127 4.97 14.97 -4.21
C ILE A 127 3.79 14.99 -5.19
N LYS A 128 4.05 15.45 -6.41
CA LYS A 128 3.07 15.33 -7.50
C LYS A 128 3.12 13.92 -8.08
N THR A 129 1.97 13.24 -8.11
CA THR A 129 1.84 11.92 -8.73
C THR A 129 2.22 11.98 -10.21
N GLY A 130 3.09 11.07 -10.66
CA GLY A 130 3.66 11.07 -12.01
C GLY A 130 4.66 12.20 -12.28
N GLY A 131 5.10 12.92 -11.25
CA GLY A 131 6.09 13.99 -11.36
C GLY A 131 7.53 13.51 -11.20
N LEU A 132 8.50 14.38 -11.49
CA LEU A 132 9.93 14.06 -11.44
C LEU A 132 10.38 13.53 -10.06
N ILE A 133 9.93 14.14 -8.96
CA ILE A 133 10.29 13.72 -7.60
C ILE A 133 9.87 12.26 -7.34
N GLU A 134 8.71 11.84 -7.85
CA GLU A 134 8.25 10.47 -7.68
C GLU A 134 9.13 9.47 -8.43
N TYR A 135 9.54 9.78 -9.67
CA TYR A 135 10.46 8.92 -10.42
C TYR A 135 11.84 8.83 -9.75
N VAL A 136 12.33 9.93 -9.19
CA VAL A 136 13.59 9.93 -8.41
C VAL A 136 13.45 9.01 -7.19
N LEU A 137 12.34 9.08 -6.46
CA LEU A 137 12.08 8.19 -5.31
C LEU A 137 11.98 6.73 -5.74
N LEU A 138 11.31 6.45 -6.85
CA LEU A 138 11.19 5.09 -7.40
C LEU A 138 12.58 4.50 -7.68
N VAL A 139 13.43 5.24 -8.39
CA VAL A 139 14.81 4.82 -8.70
C VAL A 139 15.62 4.63 -7.41
N PHE A 140 15.50 5.57 -6.46
CA PHE A 140 16.17 5.47 -5.17
C PHE A 140 15.78 4.18 -4.43
N PHE A 141 14.49 3.85 -4.33
CA PHE A 141 14.05 2.61 -3.68
C PHE A 141 14.59 1.36 -4.38
N VAL A 142 14.61 1.33 -5.72
CA VAL A 142 15.19 0.22 -6.48
C VAL A 142 16.68 0.04 -6.17
N LEU A 143 17.46 1.13 -6.13
CA LEU A 143 18.87 1.07 -5.80
C LEU A 143 19.12 0.55 -4.38
N VAL A 144 18.31 0.97 -3.41
CA VAL A 144 18.38 0.47 -2.03
C VAL A 144 18.02 -1.01 -1.96
N ILE A 145 16.99 -1.46 -2.69
CA ILE A 145 16.63 -2.88 -2.78
C ILE A 145 17.80 -3.70 -3.33
N ILE A 146 18.40 -3.25 -4.45
CA ILE A 146 19.54 -3.94 -5.06
C ILE A 146 20.69 -4.03 -4.05
N TRP A 147 20.99 -2.93 -3.37
CA TRP A 147 22.04 -2.91 -2.35
C TRP A 147 21.78 -3.91 -1.22
N LEU A 148 20.56 -3.96 -0.68
CA LEU A 148 20.17 -4.90 0.39
C LEU A 148 20.15 -6.38 -0.03
N ILE A 149 20.04 -6.67 -1.32
CA ILE A 149 20.06 -8.05 -1.84
C ILE A 149 21.50 -8.52 -2.06
N ILE A 150 22.38 -7.61 -2.46
CA ILE A 150 23.79 -7.92 -2.73
C ILE A 150 24.61 -7.98 -1.44
N TYR A 151 24.28 -7.15 -0.44
CA TYR A 151 25.02 -6.99 0.81
C TYR A 151 24.13 -7.27 2.03
#